data_AF-A0A928JCT9-F1
#
_entry.id   AF-A0A928JCT9-F1
#
_cell.length_a   1.000
_cell.length_b   1.000
_cell.length_c   1.000
_cell.angle_alpha   90.00
_cell.angle_beta   90.00
_cell.angle_gamma   90.00
#
_symmetry.space_group_name_H-M   'P 1'
#
loop_
_entity.id
_entity.type
_entity.pdbx_description
1 polymer ?
#
loop_
_entity_poly.entity_id
_entity_poly.type
_entity_poly.pdbx_seq_one_letter_code
_entity_poly.pdbx_strand_id
1 'polypeptide(L)' 'MELRSHRKKMIAPIVVSVIIVLYYIVYFAFLISFLDLIWGLILGIIPLVLAIAMIAVCVERIKEIRKGEEDDLGKY' A
#
# COMPACT_ATOMS: atom_id res chain seq x y z
N MET A 1 -12.32 6.50 24.71
CA MET A 1 -10.86 6.20 24.61
C MET A 1 -10.52 5.36 23.36
N GLU A 2 -11.52 4.92 22.58
CA GLU A 2 -11.36 4.00 21.43
C GLU A 2 -10.79 4.64 20.15
N LEU A 3 -10.95 5.95 19.95
CA LEU A 3 -10.38 6.68 18.79
C LEU A 3 -8.87 6.49 18.58
N ARG A 4 -8.11 6.18 19.64
CA ARG A 4 -6.66 5.91 19.55
C ARG A 4 -6.35 4.50 19.03
N SER A 5 -7.26 3.54 19.19
CA SER A 5 -7.09 2.15 18.73
C SER A 5 -7.26 2.05 17.20
N HIS A 6 -8.27 2.74 16.64
CA HIS A 6 -8.58 2.74 15.20
C HIS A 6 -7.41 3.26 14.36
N ARG A 7 -6.80 4.39 14.74
CA ARG A 7 -5.63 4.94 14.05
C ARG A 7 -4.42 3.99 14.11
N LYS A 8 -4.20 3.30 15.24
CA LYS A 8 -3.08 2.34 15.36
C LYS A 8 -3.24 1.14 14.43
N LYS A 9 -4.46 0.61 14.27
CA LYS A 9 -4.72 -0.54 13.37
C LYS A 9 -4.57 -0.16 11.90
N MET A 10 -4.90 1.07 11.51
CA MET A 10 -4.72 1.57 10.14
C MET A 10 -3.27 2.00 9.82
N ILE A 11 -2.47 2.34 10.83
CA ILE A 11 -1.06 2.73 10.64
C ILE A 11 -0.24 1.58 10.04
N ALA A 12 -0.47 0.32 10.45
CA ALA A 12 0.28 -0.82 9.94
C ALA A 12 0.18 -1.00 8.41
N PRO A 13 -1.01 -1.12 7.80
CA PRO A 13 -1.13 -1.27 6.34
C PRO A 13 -0.66 -0.03 5.58
N ILE A 14 -0.86 1.18 6.12
CA ILE A 14 -0.40 2.44 5.50
C ILE A 14 1.13 2.54 5.51
N VAL A 15 1.77 2.22 6.63
CA VAL A 15 3.24 2.27 6.73
C VAL A 15 3.88 1.25 5.79
N VAL A 16 3.35 0.02 5.76
CA VAL A 16 3.86 -1.03 4.85
C VAL A 16 3.68 -0.63 3.39
N SER A 17 2.52 -0.09 3.01
CA SER A 17 2.29 0.37 1.63
C SER A 17 3.22 1.52 1.24
N VAL A 18 3.44 2.51 2.12
CA VAL A 18 4.38 3.61 1.88
C VAL A 18 5.81 3.10 1.70
N ILE A 19 6.27 2.17 2.55
CA ILE A 19 7.61 1.57 2.45
C ILE A 19 7.78 0.84 1.11
N ILE A 20 6.77 0.05 0.69
CA ILE A 20 6.83 -0.69 -0.58
C ILE A 20 6.85 0.26 -1.78
N VAL A 21 6.04 1.33 -1.76
CA VAL A 21 6.05 2.34 -2.83
C VAL A 21 7.40 3.03 -2.92
N LEU A 22 7.99 3.43 -1.79
CA LEU A 22 9.34 4.01 -1.75
C LEU A 22 10.39 3.03 -2.28
N TYR A 23 10.31 1.76 -1.89
CA TYR A 23 11.18 0.70 -2.41
C TYR A 23 11.08 0.59 -3.94
N TYR A 24 9.87 0.62 -4.50
CA TYR A 24 9.69 0.56 -5.95
C TYR A 24 10.20 1.80 -6.68
N ILE A 25 10.11 2.99 -6.08
CA ILE A 25 10.69 4.21 -6.66
C ILE A 25 12.22 4.09 -6.72
N VAL A 26 12.86 3.65 -5.64
CA VAL A 26 14.32 3.44 -5.60
C VAL A 26 14.73 2.35 -6.59
N TYR A 27 14.00 1.24 -6.64
CA TYR A 27 14.22 0.16 -7.60
C TYR A 27 14.12 0.66 -9.05
N PHE A 28 13.10 1.46 -9.37
CA PHE A 28 12.92 2.04 -10.71
C PHE A 28 14.05 3.02 -11.05
N ALA A 29 14.46 3.87 -10.11
CA ALA A 29 15.60 4.78 -10.28
C ALA A 29 16.92 4.01 -10.54
N PHE A 30 17.11 2.86 -9.89
CA PHE A 30 18.25 1.98 -10.12
C PHE A 30 18.19 1.35 -11.51
N LEU A 31 17.00 0.89 -11.92
CA LEU A 31 16.75 0.30 -13.24
C LEU A 31 17.13 1.23 -14.39
N ILE A 32 16.70 2.49 -14.35
CA ILE A 32 17.02 3.48 -15.39
C ILE A 32 18.50 3.91 -15.37
N SER A 33 19.20 3.71 -14.26
CA SER A 33 20.62 4.08 -14.12
C SER A 33 21.56 3.01 -14.68
N PHE A 34 21.13 1.74 -14.67
CA PHE A 34 21.97 0.59 -15.06
C PHE A 34 21.55 -0.06 -16.38
N LEU A 35 20.30 0.08 -16.82
CA LEU A 35 19.80 -0.54 -18.05
C LEU A 35 19.41 0.50 -19.10
N ASP A 36 19.49 0.09 -20.36
CA ASP A 36 18.93 0.85 -21.47
C ASP A 36 17.44 1.13 -21.26
N LEU A 37 17.00 2.30 -21.73
CA LEU A 37 15.66 2.84 -21.50
C LEU A 37 14.54 1.82 -21.80
N ILE A 38 14.70 1.02 -22.85
CA ILE A 38 13.71 0.00 -23.27
C ILE A 38 13.59 -1.11 -22.22
N TRP A 39 14.70 -1.66 -21.74
CA TRP A 39 14.72 -2.70 -20.72
C TRP A 39 14.29 -2.16 -19.36
N GLY A 40 14.69 -0.92 -19.04
CA GLY A 40 14.23 -0.19 -17.86
C GLY A 40 12.72 -0.07 -17.79
N LEU A 41 12.08 0.25 -18.92
CA LEU A 41 10.62 0.43 -19.01
C LEU A 41 9.86 -0.91 -18.85
N ILE A 42 10.32 -1.97 -19.53
CA ILE A 42 9.70 -3.30 -19.46
C ILE A 42 9.74 -3.84 -18.02
N LEU A 43 10.90 -3.77 -17.36
CA LEU A 43 11.07 -4.25 -16.00
C LEU A 43 10.43 -3.29 -14.96
N GLY A 44 10.21 -2.03 -15.32
CA GLY A 44 9.52 -1.03 -14.51
C GLY A 44 7.99 -1.15 -14.50
N ILE A 45 7.39 -1.79 -15.50
CA ILE A 45 5.93 -2.04 -15.53
C ILE A 45 5.50 -2.99 -14.39
N ILE A 46 6.31 -4.01 -14.09
CA ILE A 46 6.02 -5.00 -13.04
C ILE A 46 5.85 -4.34 -11.65
N PRO A 47 6.82 -3.57 -11.11
CA PRO A 47 6.66 -2.91 -9.82
C PRO A 47 5.53 -1.88 -9.83
N LEU A 48 5.21 -1.28 -10.98
CA LEU A 48 4.08 -0.35 -11.09
C LEU A 48 2.73 -1.06 -10.90
N VAL A 49 2.53 -2.20 -11.55
CA VAL A 49 1.32 -3.03 -11.35
C VAL A 49 1.23 -3.51 -9.91
N LEU A 50 2.35 -3.94 -9.32
CA LEU A 50 2.39 -4.36 -7.92
C LEU A 50 2.13 -3.21 -6.94
N ALA A 51 2.56 -1.98 -7.25
CA ALA A 51 2.25 -0.81 -6.45
C ALA A 51 0.75 -0.52 -6.44
N ILE A 52 0.09 -0.57 -7.61
CA ILE A 52 -1.36 -0.39 -7.73
C ILE A 52 -2.10 -1.47 -6.92
N ALA A 53 -1.69 -2.73 -7.06
CA ALA A 53 -2.28 -3.85 -6.30
C ALA A 53 -2.11 -3.66 -4.79
N MET A 54 -0.94 -3.21 -4.32
CA MET A 54 -0.70 -2.92 -2.91
C MET A 54 -1.60 -1.82 -2.36
N ILE A 55 -1.82 -0.76 -3.15
CA ILE A 55 -2.75 0.32 -2.76
C ILE A 55 -4.18 -0.23 -2.67
N ALA A 56 -4.62 -1.03 -3.63
CA ALA A 56 -5.95 -1.62 -3.62
C ALA A 56 -6.20 -2.49 -2.38
N VAL A 57 -5.27 -3.41 -2.06
CA VAL A 57 -5.35 -4.25 -0.85
C VAL A 57 -5.32 -3.41 0.42
N CYS A 58 -4.52 -2.34 0.47
CA CYS A 58 -4.51 -1.43 1.61
C CYS A 58 -5.87 -0.73 1.81
N VAL A 59 -6.52 -0.30 0.72
CA VAL A 59 -7.85 0.32 0.76
C VAL A 59 -8.91 -0.69 1.22
N GLU A 60 -8.87 -1.92 0.72
CA GLU A 60 -9.78 -2.98 1.16
C GLU A 60 -9.61 -3.27 2.65
N ARG A 61 -8.38 -3.37 3.15
CA ARG A 61 -8.12 -3.56 4.59
C ARG A 61 -8.64 -2.42 5.44
N ILE A 62 -8.47 -1.17 4.99
CA ILE A 62 -9.01 0.00 5.70
C ILE A 62 -10.55 -0.08 5.73
N LYS A 63 -11.19 -0.50 4.63
CA LYS A 63 -12.65 -0.68 4.57
C LYS A 63 -13.14 -1.81 5.48
N GLU A 64 -12.45 -2.95 5.51
CA GLU A 64 -12.78 -4.08 6.40
C GLU A 64 -12.70 -3.67 7.88
N ILE A 65 -11.63 -2.98 8.28
CA ILE A 65 -11.47 -2.51 9.66
C ILE A 65 -12.60 -1.54 10.04
N ARG A 66 -12.98 -0.60 9.14
CA ARG A 66 -14.10 0.33 9.40
C ARG A 66 -15.45 -0.38 9.44
N LYS A 67 -15.71 -1.33 8.54
CA LYS A 67 -16.99 -2.04 8.44
C LYS A 67 -17.23 -2.99 9.62
N GLY A 68 -16.19 -3.70 10.06
CA GLY A 68 -16.28 -4.56 11.25
C GLY A 68 -16.62 -3.77 12.52
N GLU A 69 -16.26 -2.49 12.58
CA GLU A 69 -16.60 -1.62 13.71
C GLU A 69 -18.01 -1.03 13.63
N GLU A 70 -18.52 -0.71 12.42
CA GLU A 70 -19.91 -0.28 12.25
C GLU A 70 -20.92 -1.37 12.63
N ASP A 71 -20.58 -2.65 12.38
CA ASP A 71 -21.41 -3.80 12.77
C ASP A 71 -21.41 -4.04 14.30
N ASP A 72 -20.25 -3.86 14.95
CA ASP A 72 -20.13 -3.97 16.42
C ASP A 72 -20.86 -2.83 17.16
N LEU A 73 -20.89 -1.61 16.61
CA LEU A 73 -21.60 -0.47 17.20
C LEU A 73 -23.14 -0.60 17.10
N GLY A 74 -23.66 -1.35 16.12
CA GLY A 74 -25.10 -1.60 15.98
C GLY A 74 -25.69 -2.57 17.00
N LYS A 75 -24.85 -3.18 17.85
CA LYS A 75 -25.24 -4.17 18.86
C LYS A 75 -25.63 -3.61 20.24
N TYR A 76 -25.74 -2.28 20.40
CA TYR A 76 -26.18 -1.65 21.64
C TYR A 76 -27.20 -0.54 21.41
#